data_AF-A0A0G0JZV1-F1
#
_entry.id   AF-A0A0G0JZV1-F1
#
_cell.length_a   1.000
_cell.length_b   1.000
_cell.length_c   1.000
_cell.angle_alpha   90.00
_cell.angle_beta   90.00
_cell.angle_gamma   90.00
#
_symmetry.space_group_name_H-M   'P 1'
#
loop_
_entity.id
_entity.type
_entity.pdbx_description
1 polymer ?
#
loop_
_entity_poly.entity_id
_entity_poly.type
_entity_poly.pdbx_seq_one_letter_code
_entity_poly.pdbx_strand_id
1 'polypeptide(L)'
;MANDINKDKISILHWILNNKIKNENGEPIEFENHRFMLDIYADRTPIQVIRKASQVGASTMEILRTLHGARFWGINQIYTLPTGDDVLKFVQSKVNRIMDVNPVVKQGVAPKSIDSIEQKQIGKSFIYFKGTFTEREAIMLSSDRNIHDELDKSKTDVIRDYTSRMGYSKIRSQHYFSTPTVPEFGVDKIFQQSDQKYWRFNCPHCRFRQHMEWDKNVDEERGIYICQECKKLITPQDINENGSWEAKYPGRPMSGYWISQMHAPWRTAQDLIKEKKDADDDTYFYNMILGLPYLSADQRIPASLFIRNVTDVKADSTEEYNVMGIDTGAGTGKGNHLIIGNKLGIFWIGILTDHEGKDRWQQAADLITFFDIRVVVVDGQPYTREAFELAKQFPYRVYLSWFKDDPKMLEVIRFFDEKEGKEPEFEEEVKVFSSRTRIMDDTISALRKGEIKFSLSNSSPTFKMLIEHAQTMYARNVTDKLGQVKREWANTGPNDFWLALIYWHIALLKRSKYEPNK
;
A
#
# COMPACT_ATOMS: atom_id res chain seq x y z
N MET A 1 32.23 -35.78 3.95
CA MET A 1 30.88 -36.33 3.73
C MET A 1 29.92 -36.02 4.89
N ALA A 2 29.96 -36.69 6.05
CA ALA A 2 29.02 -36.39 7.15
C ALA A 2 29.17 -34.95 7.73
N ASN A 3 30.41 -34.45 7.78
CA ASN A 3 30.72 -33.10 8.26
C ASN A 3 30.23 -31.99 7.30
N ASP A 4 30.22 -32.27 5.99
CA ASP A 4 29.78 -31.32 4.95
C ASP A 4 28.25 -31.23 4.88
N ILE A 5 27.55 -32.35 5.04
CA ILE A 5 26.07 -32.37 5.12
C ILE A 5 25.56 -31.53 6.30
N ASN A 6 26.26 -31.57 7.44
CA ASN A 6 25.88 -30.76 8.60
C ASN A 6 26.11 -29.26 8.34
N LYS A 7 27.19 -28.90 7.65
CA LYS A 7 27.44 -27.50 7.24
C LYS A 7 26.43 -27.01 6.22
N ASP A 8 26.05 -27.84 5.24
CA ASP A 8 25.01 -27.53 4.25
C ASP A 8 23.66 -27.27 4.94
N LYS A 9 23.31 -28.08 5.95
CA LYS A 9 22.08 -27.89 6.75
C LYS A 9 22.05 -26.56 7.50
N ILE A 10 23.20 -26.11 8.00
CA ILE A 10 23.31 -24.89 8.81
C ILE A 10 23.46 -23.66 7.90
N SER A 11 24.21 -23.73 6.81
CA SER A 11 24.48 -22.56 5.99
C SER A 11 24.01 -22.78 4.55
N ILE A 12 22.98 -22.01 4.16
CA ILE A 12 22.52 -21.98 2.77
C ILE A 12 23.63 -21.49 1.83
N LEU A 13 24.46 -20.54 2.27
CA LEU A 13 25.61 -20.06 1.51
C LEU A 13 26.62 -21.19 1.28
N HIS A 14 26.93 -21.98 2.31
CA HIS A 14 27.79 -23.15 2.16
C HIS A 14 27.19 -24.17 1.20
N TRP A 15 25.90 -24.48 1.36
CA TRP A 15 25.19 -25.40 0.47
C TRP A 15 25.24 -24.96 -1.00
N ILE A 16 25.03 -23.68 -1.27
CA ILE A 16 25.10 -23.10 -2.62
C ILE A 16 26.50 -23.23 -3.21
N LEU A 17 27.52 -22.76 -2.48
CA LEU A 17 28.89 -22.70 -3.00
C LEU A 17 29.51 -24.10 -3.13
N ASN A 18 29.33 -24.96 -2.13
CA ASN A 18 29.87 -26.32 -2.12
C ASN A 18 29.30 -27.18 -3.25
N ASN A 19 28.00 -27.04 -3.53
CA ASN A 19 27.33 -27.80 -4.57
C ASN A 19 27.29 -27.09 -5.94
N LYS A 20 27.92 -25.91 -6.06
CA LYS A 20 27.95 -25.08 -7.28
C LYS A 20 26.54 -24.89 -7.87
N ILE A 21 25.59 -24.54 -7.00
CA ILE A 21 24.19 -24.39 -7.37
C ILE A 21 24.04 -23.32 -8.45
N LYS A 22 23.17 -23.58 -9.42
CA LYS A 22 22.88 -22.75 -10.59
C LYS A 22 21.48 -22.12 -10.50
N ASN A 23 21.32 -20.95 -11.12
CA ASN A 23 20.03 -20.31 -11.32
C ASN A 23 19.19 -21.01 -12.41
N GLU A 24 18.01 -20.47 -12.72
CA GLU A 24 17.12 -20.98 -13.76
C GLU A 24 17.74 -20.97 -15.18
N ASN A 25 18.72 -20.10 -15.43
CA ASN A 25 19.45 -20.02 -16.70
C ASN A 25 20.62 -21.03 -16.78
N GLY A 26 20.94 -21.72 -15.68
CA GLY A 26 22.06 -22.65 -15.60
C GLY A 26 23.40 -21.99 -15.26
N GLU A 27 23.40 -20.72 -14.86
CA GLU A 27 24.58 -19.98 -14.42
C GLU A 27 24.81 -20.21 -12.92
N PRO A 28 26.07 -20.36 -12.45
CA PRO A 28 26.36 -20.51 -11.03
C PRO A 28 25.86 -19.31 -10.21
N ILE A 29 25.25 -19.58 -9.06
CA ILE A 29 24.97 -18.55 -8.06
C ILE A 29 26.30 -18.10 -7.45
N GLU A 30 26.58 -16.81 -7.54
CA GLU A 30 27.80 -16.19 -7.04
C GLU A 30 27.47 -14.97 -6.15
N PHE A 31 28.45 -14.52 -5.37
CA PHE A 31 28.31 -13.42 -4.40
C PHE A 31 29.44 -12.38 -4.50
N GLU A 32 30.25 -12.47 -5.54
CA GLU A 32 31.25 -11.47 -5.90
C GLU A 32 30.56 -10.22 -6.45
N ASN A 33 29.71 -10.36 -7.47
CA ASN A 33 28.93 -9.23 -8.02
C ASN A 33 27.58 -9.05 -7.33
N HIS A 34 27.12 -10.05 -6.57
CA HIS A 34 25.89 -10.00 -5.78
C HIS A 34 26.17 -9.89 -4.28
N ARG A 35 27.22 -9.17 -3.89
CA ARG A 35 27.64 -9.10 -2.48
C ARG A 35 26.54 -8.56 -1.56
N PHE A 36 25.72 -7.64 -2.05
CA PHE A 36 24.54 -7.13 -1.35
C PHE A 36 23.51 -8.21 -1.01
N MET A 37 23.53 -9.38 -1.66
CA MET A 37 22.64 -10.50 -1.35
C MET A 37 23.19 -11.40 -0.22
N LEU A 38 24.49 -11.38 0.07
CA LEU A 38 25.14 -12.35 0.95
C LEU A 38 24.53 -12.37 2.36
N ASP A 39 24.43 -11.21 3.00
CA ASP A 39 23.85 -11.07 4.33
C ASP A 39 22.36 -11.42 4.31
N ILE A 40 21.67 -11.09 3.23
CA ILE A 40 20.26 -11.43 3.04
C ILE A 40 20.14 -12.94 3.04
N TYR A 41 20.86 -13.70 2.20
CA TYR A 41 20.82 -15.17 2.21
C TYR A 41 21.08 -15.76 3.62
N ALA A 42 22.02 -15.18 4.38
CA ALA A 42 22.36 -15.62 5.72
C ALA A 42 21.35 -15.23 6.81
N ASP A 43 20.47 -14.26 6.55
CA ASP A 43 19.52 -13.74 7.53
C ASP A 43 18.47 -14.79 7.94
N ARG A 44 18.38 -15.02 9.25
CA ARG A 44 17.45 -15.97 9.88
C ARG A 44 16.37 -15.29 10.70
N THR A 45 16.27 -13.97 10.65
CA THR A 45 15.19 -13.22 11.31
C THR A 45 13.85 -13.79 10.85
N PRO A 46 12.90 -14.11 11.77
CA PRO A 46 11.66 -14.77 11.38
C PRO A 46 10.84 -13.95 10.38
N ILE A 47 10.80 -12.63 10.55
CA ILE A 47 10.09 -11.72 9.66
C ILE A 47 11.10 -10.89 8.87
N GLN A 48 11.05 -11.02 7.54
CA GLN A 48 11.94 -10.34 6.61
C GLN A 48 11.12 -9.60 5.56
N VAL A 49 11.56 -8.40 5.21
CA VAL A 49 10.97 -7.60 4.13
C VAL A 49 12.06 -7.09 3.18
N ILE A 50 11.85 -7.23 1.88
CA ILE A 50 12.79 -6.73 0.86
C ILE A 50 12.02 -5.80 -0.08
N ARG A 51 12.17 -4.50 0.16
CA ARG A 51 11.71 -3.45 -0.75
C ARG A 51 12.76 -3.32 -1.85
N LYS A 52 12.45 -3.75 -3.07
CA LYS A 52 13.47 -3.92 -4.11
C LYS A 52 13.10 -3.34 -5.46
N ALA A 53 14.12 -3.09 -6.27
CA ALA A 53 13.98 -2.95 -7.70
C ALA A 53 13.69 -4.29 -8.39
N SER A 54 13.39 -4.22 -9.68
CA SER A 54 13.27 -5.37 -10.56
C SER A 54 14.63 -6.00 -10.85
N GLN A 55 14.63 -7.32 -11.07
CA GLN A 55 15.80 -8.09 -11.54
C GLN A 55 17.05 -8.05 -10.64
N VAL A 56 16.88 -8.01 -9.31
CA VAL A 56 17.99 -8.04 -8.34
C VAL A 56 18.19 -9.40 -7.65
N GLY A 57 17.60 -10.48 -8.18
CA GLY A 57 17.85 -11.86 -7.73
C GLY A 57 17.02 -12.37 -6.52
N ALA A 58 16.10 -11.56 -5.97
CA ALA A 58 15.33 -11.92 -4.76
C ALA A 58 14.45 -13.19 -4.92
N SER A 59 13.76 -13.36 -6.05
CA SER A 59 12.92 -14.56 -6.24
C SER A 59 13.76 -15.84 -6.30
N THR A 60 14.90 -15.82 -7.00
CA THR A 60 15.83 -16.97 -7.05
C THR A 60 16.38 -17.30 -5.66
N MET A 61 16.70 -16.28 -4.87
CA MET A 61 17.06 -16.45 -3.46
C MET A 61 15.96 -17.15 -2.66
N GLU A 62 14.73 -16.68 -2.73
CA GLU A 62 13.62 -17.26 -1.97
C GLU A 62 13.24 -18.67 -2.43
N ILE A 63 13.38 -18.98 -3.73
CA ILE A 63 13.28 -20.37 -4.22
C ILE A 63 14.33 -21.25 -3.53
N LEU A 64 15.59 -20.83 -3.52
CA LEU A 64 16.67 -21.60 -2.91
C LEU A 64 16.51 -21.74 -1.40
N ARG A 65 16.06 -20.68 -0.70
CA ARG A 65 15.70 -20.74 0.74
C ARG A 65 14.55 -21.69 1.02
N THR A 66 13.55 -21.69 0.15
CA THR A 66 12.40 -22.60 0.25
C THR A 66 12.85 -24.05 0.07
N LEU A 67 13.64 -24.34 -0.97
CA LEU A 67 14.17 -25.68 -1.23
C LEU A 67 15.12 -26.15 -0.11
N HIS A 68 15.98 -25.27 0.37
CA HIS A 68 16.90 -25.55 1.48
C HIS A 68 16.14 -25.86 2.78
N GLY A 69 15.17 -25.03 3.15
CA GLY A 69 14.34 -25.25 4.34
C GLY A 69 13.53 -26.54 4.28
N ALA A 70 12.94 -26.83 3.13
CA ALA A 70 12.21 -28.08 2.89
C ALA A 70 13.13 -29.30 3.06
N ARG A 71 14.31 -29.26 2.43
CA ARG A 71 15.29 -30.34 2.45
C ARG A 71 15.89 -30.59 3.82
N PHE A 72 16.37 -29.55 4.48
CA PHE A 72 17.25 -29.68 5.63
C PHE A 72 16.56 -29.47 6.96
N TRP A 73 15.49 -28.66 6.99
CA TRP A 73 14.73 -28.39 8.21
C TRP A 73 13.41 -29.18 8.23
N GLY A 74 12.92 -29.59 7.05
CA GLY A 74 11.71 -30.39 6.93
C GLY A 74 10.45 -29.63 7.35
N ILE A 75 10.39 -28.35 6.98
CA ILE A 75 9.33 -27.41 7.36
C ILE A 75 8.33 -27.21 6.21
N ASN A 76 7.05 -27.04 6.54
CA ASN A 76 6.02 -26.78 5.54
C ASN A 76 6.01 -25.30 5.15
N GLN A 77 5.87 -25.00 3.86
CA GLN A 77 6.04 -23.64 3.36
C GLN A 77 4.94 -23.28 2.37
N ILE A 78 4.44 -22.06 2.44
CA ILE A 78 3.51 -21.51 1.45
C ILE A 78 4.22 -20.36 0.73
N TYR A 79 4.33 -20.46 -0.58
CA TYR A 79 4.87 -19.43 -1.46
C TYR A 79 3.72 -18.84 -2.27
N THR A 80 3.44 -17.55 -2.08
CA THR A 80 2.34 -16.89 -2.78
C THR A 80 2.85 -15.96 -3.87
N LEU A 81 2.11 -15.94 -4.97
CA LEU A 81 2.21 -14.96 -6.05
C LEU A 81 0.84 -14.28 -6.24
N PRO A 82 0.75 -13.19 -7.01
CA PRO A 82 -0.50 -12.46 -7.19
C PRO A 82 -1.63 -13.39 -7.64
N THR A 83 -1.49 -14.05 -8.80
CA THR A 83 -2.52 -14.92 -9.40
C THR A 83 -2.08 -16.39 -9.53
N GLY A 84 -3.04 -17.29 -9.81
CA GLY A 84 -2.74 -18.70 -10.12
C GLY A 84 -1.95 -18.88 -11.43
N ASP A 85 -2.16 -18.00 -12.41
CA ASP A 85 -1.40 -18.02 -13.67
C ASP A 85 0.05 -17.61 -13.45
N ASP A 86 0.30 -16.67 -12.53
CA ASP A 86 1.66 -16.30 -12.12
C ASP A 86 2.36 -17.50 -11.46
N VAL A 87 1.65 -18.24 -10.61
CA VAL A 87 2.15 -19.50 -10.00
C VAL A 87 2.54 -20.50 -11.09
N LEU A 88 1.66 -20.74 -12.06
CA LEU A 88 1.91 -21.68 -13.15
C LEU A 88 3.21 -21.34 -13.88
N LYS A 89 3.34 -20.09 -14.33
CA LYS A 89 4.51 -19.61 -15.07
C LYS A 89 5.77 -19.65 -14.22
N PHE A 90 5.69 -19.19 -12.97
CA PHE A 90 6.82 -19.12 -12.05
C PHE A 90 7.39 -20.49 -11.71
N VAL A 91 6.53 -21.45 -11.36
CA VAL A 91 6.96 -22.79 -10.96
C VAL A 91 7.55 -23.53 -12.16
N GLN A 92 6.92 -23.46 -13.33
CA GLN A 92 7.44 -24.11 -14.54
C GLN A 92 8.78 -23.53 -15.00
N SER A 93 8.86 -22.20 -15.12
CA SER A 93 10.03 -21.54 -15.71
C SER A 93 11.22 -21.40 -14.75
N LYS A 94 10.98 -21.26 -13.44
CA LYS A 94 12.04 -21.02 -12.45
C LYS A 94 12.23 -22.20 -11.51
N VAL A 95 11.21 -22.57 -10.74
CA VAL A 95 11.37 -23.57 -9.66
C VAL A 95 11.76 -24.93 -10.22
N ASN A 96 10.99 -25.46 -11.18
CA ASN A 96 11.28 -26.74 -11.82
C ASN A 96 12.64 -26.71 -12.50
N ARG A 97 12.94 -25.62 -13.22
CA ARG A 97 14.21 -25.46 -13.92
C ARG A 97 15.40 -25.48 -12.96
N ILE A 98 15.33 -24.75 -11.85
CA ILE A 98 16.35 -24.78 -10.78
C ILE A 98 16.49 -26.19 -10.21
N MET A 99 15.39 -26.90 -9.96
CA MET A 99 15.45 -28.28 -9.45
C MET A 99 16.06 -29.25 -10.47
N ASP A 100 15.87 -29.03 -11.77
CA ASP A 100 16.39 -29.90 -12.83
C ASP A 100 17.90 -29.72 -13.05
N VAL A 101 18.38 -28.47 -13.06
CA VAL A 101 19.81 -28.18 -13.27
C VAL A 101 20.64 -28.38 -12.00
N ASN A 102 20.00 -28.57 -10.85
CA ASN A 102 20.64 -28.81 -9.55
C ASN A 102 20.19 -30.13 -8.91
N PRO A 103 20.73 -31.28 -9.33
CA PRO A 103 20.32 -32.60 -8.81
C PRO A 103 20.44 -32.73 -7.28
N VAL A 104 21.34 -31.96 -6.64
CA VAL A 104 21.48 -31.91 -5.17
C VAL A 104 20.16 -31.57 -4.47
N VAL A 105 19.28 -30.79 -5.09
CA VAL A 105 17.97 -30.45 -4.53
C VAL A 105 17.09 -31.70 -4.40
N LYS A 106 17.09 -32.55 -5.43
CA LYS A 106 16.28 -33.77 -5.51
C LYS A 106 16.88 -34.97 -4.74
N GLN A 107 18.12 -34.89 -4.27
CA GLN A 107 18.76 -36.00 -3.56
C GLN A 107 17.98 -36.40 -2.30
N GLY A 108 17.39 -37.60 -2.25
CA GLY A 108 16.57 -38.02 -1.10
C GLY A 108 15.11 -37.57 -1.16
N VAL A 109 14.67 -36.98 -2.28
CA VAL A 109 13.25 -36.95 -2.67
C VAL A 109 12.87 -38.34 -3.18
N ALA A 110 11.80 -38.93 -2.66
CA ALA A 110 11.39 -40.26 -3.06
C ALA A 110 10.77 -40.21 -4.47
N PRO A 111 10.94 -41.25 -5.31
CA PRO A 111 10.35 -41.27 -6.66
C PRO A 111 8.83 -41.12 -6.71
N LYS A 112 8.12 -41.44 -5.60
CA LYS A 112 6.66 -41.31 -5.46
C LYS A 112 6.23 -40.02 -4.73
N SER A 113 7.16 -39.10 -4.46
CA SER A 113 6.84 -37.82 -3.85
C SER A 113 5.98 -36.96 -4.77
N ILE A 114 5.08 -36.17 -4.19
CA ILE A 114 4.24 -35.23 -4.95
C ILE A 114 5.14 -34.17 -5.60
N ASP A 115 5.04 -34.03 -6.93
CA ASP A 115 5.72 -32.98 -7.70
C ASP A 115 4.77 -32.43 -8.75
N SER A 116 3.94 -31.48 -8.33
CA SER A 116 3.03 -30.72 -9.19
C SER A 116 3.42 -29.23 -9.19
N ILE A 117 2.68 -28.43 -9.95
CA ILE A 117 2.85 -26.97 -9.98
C ILE A 117 2.47 -26.36 -8.62
N GLU A 118 1.32 -26.75 -8.08
CA GLU A 118 0.80 -26.16 -6.84
C GLU A 118 1.42 -26.76 -5.57
N GLN A 119 2.02 -27.95 -5.67
CA GLN A 119 2.53 -28.67 -4.51
C GLN A 119 3.77 -29.47 -4.85
N LYS A 120 4.81 -29.32 -4.02
CA LYS A 120 6.02 -30.15 -4.07
C LYS A 120 6.29 -30.77 -2.72
N GLN A 121 6.69 -32.04 -2.71
CA GLN A 121 7.09 -32.76 -1.51
C GLN A 121 8.60 -33.02 -1.55
N ILE A 122 9.30 -32.58 -0.51
CA ILE A 122 10.74 -32.82 -0.32
C ILE A 122 10.91 -33.48 1.04
N GLY A 123 11.23 -34.78 1.03
CA GLY A 123 11.25 -35.60 2.24
C GLY A 123 9.90 -35.59 2.95
N LYS A 124 9.86 -35.12 4.20
CA LYS A 124 8.64 -34.99 5.01
C LYS A 124 7.91 -33.66 4.85
N SER A 125 8.49 -32.71 4.12
CA SER A 125 7.98 -31.35 3.99
C SER A 125 7.19 -31.14 2.72
N PHE A 126 6.26 -30.18 2.78
CA PHE A 126 5.49 -29.72 1.63
C PHE A 126 5.76 -28.24 1.36
N ILE A 127 5.90 -27.92 0.08
CA ILE A 127 5.92 -26.55 -0.44
C ILE A 127 4.63 -26.38 -1.25
N TYR A 128 3.84 -25.38 -0.90
CA TYR A 128 2.61 -25.04 -1.60
C TYR A 128 2.79 -23.73 -2.35
N PHE A 129 2.48 -23.71 -3.63
CA PHE A 129 2.48 -22.50 -4.45
C PHE A 129 1.04 -22.06 -4.70
N LYS A 130 0.71 -20.82 -4.33
CA LYS A 130 -0.68 -20.35 -4.31
C LYS A 130 -0.85 -18.92 -4.81
N GLY A 131 -1.98 -18.67 -5.48
CA GLY A 131 -2.43 -17.32 -5.80
C GLY A 131 -3.07 -16.63 -4.59
N THR A 132 -3.21 -15.30 -4.65
CA THR A 132 -3.82 -14.52 -3.57
C THR A 132 -5.25 -14.05 -3.86
N PHE A 133 -5.80 -14.32 -5.05
CA PHE A 133 -7.17 -13.91 -5.41
C PHE A 133 -8.23 -15.01 -5.18
N THR A 134 -7.83 -16.28 -4.98
CA THR A 134 -8.74 -17.40 -4.70
C THR A 134 -8.79 -17.74 -3.20
N GLU A 135 -9.71 -17.11 -2.47
CA GLU A 135 -9.89 -17.25 -1.00
C GLU A 135 -10.06 -18.72 -0.51
N ARG A 136 -10.64 -19.60 -1.34
CA ARG A 136 -10.93 -20.99 -0.95
C ARG A 136 -9.69 -21.86 -0.74
N GLU A 137 -8.56 -21.53 -1.38
CA GLU A 137 -7.35 -22.35 -1.33
C GLU A 137 -6.54 -22.14 -0.03
N ALA A 138 -6.69 -20.98 0.61
CA ALA A 138 -5.91 -20.61 1.78
C ALA A 138 -6.33 -21.35 3.07
N ILE A 139 -7.51 -22.00 3.09
CA ILE A 139 -8.19 -22.36 4.35
C ILE A 139 -7.73 -23.71 4.95
N MET A 140 -7.13 -24.61 4.18
CA MET A 140 -6.86 -25.99 4.64
C MET A 140 -5.39 -26.32 4.95
N LEU A 141 -4.46 -25.42 4.66
CA LEU A 141 -3.02 -25.71 4.75
C LEU A 141 -2.42 -25.20 6.07
N SER A 142 -1.42 -25.92 6.58
CA SER A 142 -0.58 -25.47 7.70
C SER A 142 0.82 -25.18 7.19
N SER A 143 1.44 -24.13 7.71
CA SER A 143 2.77 -23.70 7.29
C SER A 143 3.63 -23.27 8.48
N ASP A 144 4.93 -23.43 8.31
CA ASP A 144 5.97 -22.91 9.19
C ASP A 144 6.58 -21.62 8.68
N ARG A 145 6.58 -21.45 7.35
CA ARG A 145 7.00 -20.23 6.67
C ARG A 145 6.02 -19.85 5.56
N ASN A 146 5.69 -18.56 5.50
CA ASN A 146 5.03 -17.95 4.36
C ASN A 146 6.00 -17.03 3.61
N ILE A 147 5.99 -17.11 2.29
CA ILE A 147 6.79 -16.29 1.39
C ILE A 147 5.83 -15.59 0.44
N HIS A 148 5.89 -14.26 0.38
CA HIS A 148 4.98 -13.43 -0.41
C HIS A 148 5.79 -12.63 -1.44
N ASP A 149 5.83 -13.15 -2.66
CA ASP A 149 6.45 -12.53 -3.84
C ASP A 149 5.46 -11.60 -4.53
N GLU A 150 5.95 -10.51 -5.13
CA GLU A 150 5.15 -9.47 -5.76
C GLU A 150 4.01 -8.97 -4.84
N LEU A 151 4.31 -8.75 -3.56
CA LEU A 151 3.34 -8.38 -2.51
C LEU A 151 2.44 -7.19 -2.91
N ASP A 152 2.99 -6.14 -3.52
CA ASP A 152 2.23 -4.94 -3.89
C ASP A 152 1.13 -5.22 -4.93
N LYS A 153 1.23 -6.33 -5.66
CA LYS A 153 0.24 -6.79 -6.65
C LYS A 153 -0.70 -7.87 -6.08
N SER A 154 -0.51 -8.25 -4.83
CA SER A 154 -1.26 -9.31 -4.15
C SER A 154 -2.45 -8.76 -3.37
N LYS A 155 -3.45 -9.61 -3.11
CA LYS A 155 -4.63 -9.22 -2.32
C LYS A 155 -4.34 -9.25 -0.82
N THR A 156 -4.29 -8.07 -0.20
CA THR A 156 -3.93 -7.87 1.22
C THR A 156 -4.71 -8.76 2.21
N ASP A 157 -6.03 -8.92 2.03
CA ASP A 157 -6.85 -9.74 2.94
C ASP A 157 -6.43 -11.21 2.93
N VAL A 158 -6.09 -11.75 1.76
CA VAL A 158 -5.71 -13.16 1.62
C VAL A 158 -4.29 -13.41 2.15
N ILE A 159 -3.39 -12.44 2.03
CA ILE A 159 -2.07 -12.48 2.69
C ILE A 159 -2.23 -12.61 4.21
N ARG A 160 -3.17 -11.85 4.80
CA ARG A 160 -3.50 -11.96 6.23
C ARG A 160 -4.08 -13.34 6.57
N ASP A 161 -4.93 -13.90 5.72
CA ASP A 161 -5.49 -15.24 5.93
C ASP A 161 -4.40 -16.33 5.93
N TYR A 162 -3.38 -16.23 5.07
CA TYR A 162 -2.23 -17.14 5.10
C TYR A 162 -1.43 -17.01 6.39
N THR A 163 -1.33 -15.81 6.98
CA THR A 163 -0.65 -15.61 8.28
C THR A 163 -1.29 -16.44 9.38
N SER A 164 -2.62 -16.59 9.37
CA SER A 164 -3.34 -17.41 10.35
C SER A 164 -2.97 -18.91 10.31
N ARG A 165 -2.42 -19.40 9.18
CA ARG A 165 -2.04 -20.81 8.97
C ARG A 165 -0.80 -21.23 9.73
N MET A 166 -0.03 -20.27 10.25
CA MET A 166 1.14 -20.53 11.08
C MET A 166 0.81 -20.67 12.57
N GLY A 167 -0.49 -20.70 12.94
CA GLY A 167 -0.95 -20.69 14.34
C GLY A 167 -0.28 -21.73 15.26
N TYR A 168 0.01 -22.92 14.74
CA TYR A 168 0.68 -23.99 15.50
C TYR A 168 2.20 -24.09 15.26
N SER A 169 2.75 -23.36 14.29
CA SER A 169 4.18 -23.40 14.02
C SER A 169 4.97 -22.73 15.14
N LYS A 170 6.12 -23.32 15.50
CA LYS A 170 7.11 -22.71 16.38
C LYS A 170 8.06 -21.75 15.66
N ILE A 171 8.07 -21.78 14.32
CA ILE A 171 8.97 -20.98 13.47
C ILE A 171 8.30 -19.66 13.09
N ARG A 172 7.05 -19.71 12.59
CA ARG A 172 6.24 -18.54 12.20
C ARG A 172 7.02 -17.53 11.36
N SER A 173 7.71 -18.01 10.33
CA SER A 173 8.56 -17.18 9.47
C SER A 173 7.75 -16.55 8.34
N GLN A 174 7.98 -15.27 8.06
CA GLN A 174 7.27 -14.52 7.03
C GLN A 174 8.24 -13.68 6.22
N HIS A 175 8.29 -13.93 4.91
CA HIS A 175 9.16 -13.23 3.99
C HIS A 175 8.29 -12.44 3.01
N TYR A 176 8.49 -11.13 2.94
CA TYR A 176 7.74 -10.22 2.07
C TYR A 176 8.69 -9.54 1.10
N PHE A 177 8.40 -9.52 -0.19
CA PHE A 177 9.21 -8.75 -1.12
C PHE A 177 8.43 -8.36 -2.37
N SER A 178 8.72 -7.18 -2.88
CA SER A 178 8.08 -6.63 -4.05
C SER A 178 8.84 -5.44 -4.60
N THR A 179 8.49 -5.04 -5.82
CA THR A 179 8.69 -3.66 -6.24
C THR A 179 7.64 -2.81 -5.53
N PRO A 180 8.03 -1.79 -4.75
CA PRO A 180 7.04 -0.94 -4.10
C PRO A 180 6.21 -0.25 -5.17
N THR A 181 4.98 0.14 -4.82
CA THR A 181 4.09 0.91 -5.71
C THR A 181 3.93 2.35 -5.22
N VAL A 182 3.43 2.54 -4.02
CA VAL A 182 3.16 3.87 -3.46
C VAL A 182 3.55 3.89 -1.98
N PRO A 183 3.84 5.07 -1.39
CA PRO A 183 4.25 5.15 0.00
C PRO A 183 3.21 4.56 0.95
N GLU A 184 3.66 3.96 2.05
CA GLU A 184 2.81 3.41 3.12
C GLU A 184 1.85 2.28 2.66
N PHE A 185 2.13 1.65 1.52
CA PHE A 185 1.40 0.50 1.00
C PHE A 185 2.33 -0.70 0.75
N GLY A 186 1.75 -1.90 0.69
CA GLY A 186 2.44 -3.12 0.29
C GLY A 186 3.75 -3.37 1.05
N VAL A 187 4.81 -3.64 0.29
CA VAL A 187 6.15 -3.89 0.82
C VAL A 187 6.75 -2.67 1.51
N ASP A 188 6.41 -1.45 1.07
CA ASP A 188 6.92 -0.22 1.67
C ASP A 188 6.40 -0.06 3.10
N LYS A 189 5.09 -0.28 3.32
CA LYS A 189 4.49 -0.25 4.66
C LYS A 189 5.20 -1.20 5.64
N ILE A 190 5.49 -2.42 5.21
CA ILE A 190 6.18 -3.43 6.02
C ILE A 190 7.64 -3.01 6.24
N PHE A 191 8.31 -2.49 5.21
CA PHE A 191 9.67 -1.94 5.34
C PHE A 191 9.72 -0.80 6.37
N GLN A 192 8.74 0.10 6.42
CA GLN A 192 8.71 1.17 7.42
C GLN A 192 8.67 0.65 8.87
N GLN A 193 8.05 -0.51 9.09
CA GLN A 193 7.95 -1.18 10.40
C GLN A 193 9.22 -1.96 10.78
N SER A 194 10.10 -2.25 9.81
CA SER A 194 11.34 -2.99 10.00
C SER A 194 12.49 -2.15 10.56
N ASP A 195 13.66 -2.75 10.75
CA ASP A 195 14.91 -2.05 11.09
C ASP A 195 15.52 -1.20 9.95
N GLN A 196 14.95 -1.28 8.75
CA GLN A 196 15.31 -0.47 7.57
C GLN A 196 16.81 -0.44 7.28
N LYS A 197 17.34 -1.52 6.72
CA LYS A 197 18.73 -1.62 6.28
C LYS A 197 18.95 -0.97 4.92
N TYR A 198 20.01 -0.17 4.86
CA TYR A 198 20.50 0.47 3.65
C TYR A 198 21.90 -0.07 3.33
N TRP A 199 22.16 -0.30 2.04
CA TRP A 199 23.49 -0.71 1.57
C TRP A 199 24.41 0.50 1.61
N ARG A 200 25.32 0.52 2.60
CA ARG A 200 26.20 1.66 2.88
C ARG A 200 27.62 1.32 2.45
N PHE A 201 28.32 2.28 1.86
CA PHE A 201 29.71 2.14 1.41
C PHE A 201 30.53 3.37 1.78
N ASN A 202 31.85 3.20 1.93
CA ASN A 202 32.78 4.30 2.14
C ASN A 202 33.28 4.80 0.79
N CYS A 203 33.27 6.12 0.57
CA CYS A 203 33.93 6.71 -0.59
C CYS A 203 35.43 6.35 -0.61
N PRO A 204 36.00 5.85 -1.73
CA PRO A 204 37.42 5.53 -1.81
C PRO A 204 38.32 6.77 -1.74
N HIS A 205 37.78 7.96 -1.99
CA HIS A 205 38.55 9.22 -2.04
C HIS A 205 38.53 10.03 -0.74
N CYS A 206 37.38 10.16 -0.08
CA CYS A 206 37.23 10.97 1.14
C CYS A 206 36.75 10.18 2.37
N ARG A 207 36.51 8.86 2.22
CA ARG A 207 36.01 7.97 3.28
C ARG A 207 34.62 8.32 3.83
N PHE A 208 33.89 9.25 3.22
CA PHE A 208 32.50 9.54 3.56
C PHE A 208 31.63 8.29 3.49
N ARG A 209 30.91 8.00 4.57
CA ARG A 209 29.99 6.86 4.68
C ARG A 209 28.62 7.25 4.13
N GLN A 210 28.22 6.64 3.02
CA GLN A 210 27.00 7.00 2.30
C GLN A 210 26.24 5.74 1.85
N HIS A 211 25.00 5.93 1.43
CA HIS A 211 24.25 4.95 0.62
C HIS A 211 23.85 5.66 -0.68
N MET A 212 23.47 4.90 -1.70
CA MET A 212 23.06 5.52 -2.97
C MET A 212 21.73 6.25 -2.80
N GLU A 213 21.68 7.50 -3.25
CA GLU A 213 20.46 8.30 -3.42
C GLU A 213 20.53 8.96 -4.80
N TRP A 214 19.52 8.78 -5.64
CA TRP A 214 19.54 9.23 -7.04
C TRP A 214 20.01 10.69 -7.16
N ASP A 215 19.32 11.61 -6.49
CA ASP A 215 19.57 13.06 -6.60
C ASP A 215 20.92 13.52 -6.04
N LYS A 216 21.57 12.70 -5.19
CA LYS A 216 22.83 13.08 -4.53
C LYS A 216 24.05 12.37 -5.10
N ASN A 217 23.83 11.21 -5.71
CA ASN A 217 24.89 10.32 -6.18
C ASN A 217 24.96 10.21 -7.69
N VAL A 218 24.06 10.82 -8.45
CA VAL A 218 24.09 10.79 -9.92
C VAL A 218 24.42 12.18 -10.45
N ASP A 219 25.49 12.25 -11.24
CA ASP A 219 25.80 13.42 -12.07
C ASP A 219 25.21 13.15 -13.45
N GLU A 220 24.01 13.68 -13.72
CA GLU A 220 23.27 13.42 -14.96
C GLU A 220 23.98 14.00 -16.20
N GLU A 221 24.75 15.08 -16.03
CA GLU A 221 25.50 15.70 -17.14
C GLU A 221 26.70 14.83 -17.55
N ARG A 222 27.44 14.33 -16.56
CA ARG A 222 28.62 13.49 -16.81
C ARG A 222 28.30 12.01 -17.01
N GLY A 223 27.10 11.57 -16.66
CA GLY A 223 26.68 10.16 -16.78
C GLY A 223 27.38 9.22 -15.80
N ILE A 224 27.71 9.70 -14.60
CA ILE A 224 28.49 8.93 -13.61
C ILE A 224 27.86 8.94 -12.21
N TYR A 225 28.26 7.98 -11.37
CA TYR A 225 28.01 8.10 -9.94
C TYR A 225 29.08 8.98 -9.28
N ILE A 226 28.65 9.77 -8.30
CA ILE A 226 29.50 10.69 -7.54
C ILE A 226 29.32 10.48 -6.03
N CYS A 227 30.35 10.81 -5.26
CA CYS A 227 30.24 10.87 -3.80
C CYS A 227 29.37 12.04 -3.38
N GLN A 228 28.47 11.84 -2.41
CA GLN A 228 27.58 12.89 -1.90
C GLN A 228 28.35 14.10 -1.33
N GLU A 229 29.55 13.88 -0.77
CA GLU A 229 30.38 14.92 -0.15
C GLU A 229 31.43 15.47 -1.11
N CYS A 230 32.43 14.67 -1.53
CA CYS A 230 33.55 15.18 -2.32
C CYS A 230 33.29 15.27 -3.84
N LYS A 231 32.12 14.83 -4.31
CA LYS A 231 31.68 14.85 -5.72
C LYS A 231 32.59 14.11 -6.72
N LYS A 232 33.60 13.39 -6.25
CA LYS A 232 34.45 12.52 -7.09
C LYS A 232 33.69 11.28 -7.53
N LEU A 233 34.13 10.71 -8.66
CA LEU A 233 33.60 9.49 -9.26
C LEU A 233 33.51 8.36 -8.23
N ILE A 234 32.41 7.62 -8.25
CA ILE A 234 32.22 6.34 -7.59
C ILE A 234 31.95 5.32 -8.68
N THR A 235 32.69 4.22 -8.72
CA THR A 235 32.39 3.13 -9.66
C THR A 235 31.33 2.19 -9.07
N PRO A 236 30.54 1.49 -9.90
CA PRO A 236 29.65 0.44 -9.40
C PRO A 236 30.39 -0.62 -8.55
N GLN A 237 31.64 -0.90 -8.89
CA GLN A 237 32.48 -1.83 -8.13
C GLN A 237 32.82 -1.28 -6.73
N ASP A 238 33.09 0.02 -6.58
CA ASP A 238 33.33 0.64 -5.28
C ASP A 238 32.13 0.45 -4.33
N ILE A 239 30.90 0.53 -4.87
CA ILE A 239 29.65 0.35 -4.12
C ILE A 239 29.50 -1.11 -3.67
N ASN A 240 29.81 -2.05 -4.56
CA ASN A 240 29.71 -3.48 -4.30
C ASN A 240 30.78 -3.96 -3.29
N GLU A 241 32.05 -3.62 -3.50
CA GLU A 241 33.17 -4.13 -2.70
C GLU A 241 33.29 -3.50 -1.31
N ASN A 242 32.94 -2.23 -1.17
CA ASN A 242 33.04 -1.49 0.10
C ASN A 242 31.69 -1.41 0.83
N GLY A 243 30.69 -2.10 0.31
CA GLY A 243 29.33 -2.09 0.80
C GLY A 243 29.08 -3.04 1.97
N SER A 244 28.19 -2.63 2.87
CA SER A 244 27.60 -3.49 3.90
C SER A 244 26.22 -2.98 4.30
N TRP A 245 25.35 -3.86 4.80
CA TRP A 245 24.04 -3.46 5.30
C TRP A 245 24.13 -2.79 6.67
N GLU A 246 23.50 -1.63 6.82
CA GLU A 246 23.37 -0.95 8.11
C GLU A 246 21.91 -0.62 8.38
N ALA A 247 21.41 -1.04 9.54
CA ALA A 247 20.07 -0.74 10.00
C ALA A 247 19.94 0.72 10.45
N LYS A 248 18.95 1.43 9.93
CA LYS A 248 18.58 2.76 10.42
C LYS A 248 17.94 2.70 11.81
N TYR A 249 17.21 1.63 12.11
CA TYR A 249 16.54 1.40 13.40
C TYR A 249 16.95 0.05 13.99
N PRO A 250 18.21 -0.11 14.46
CA PRO A 250 18.69 -1.36 15.00
C PRO A 250 17.86 -1.82 16.21
N GLY A 251 17.67 -3.13 16.36
CA GLY A 251 16.94 -3.75 17.47
C GLY A 251 15.44 -3.95 17.22
N ARG A 252 14.88 -3.46 16.10
CA ARG A 252 13.52 -3.86 15.69
C ARG A 252 13.49 -5.35 15.32
N PRO A 253 12.39 -6.07 15.62
CA PRO A 253 12.33 -7.53 15.47
C PRO A 253 12.20 -8.01 14.02
N MET A 254 11.99 -7.08 13.08
CA MET A 254 11.81 -7.35 11.66
C MET A 254 13.00 -6.82 10.88
N SER A 255 13.58 -7.68 10.05
CA SER A 255 14.68 -7.34 9.18
C SER A 255 14.15 -6.77 7.86
N GLY A 256 14.53 -5.54 7.52
CA GLY A 256 14.13 -4.92 6.25
C GLY A 256 15.30 -4.52 5.39
N TYR A 257 15.29 -4.87 4.11
CA TYR A 257 16.33 -4.54 3.15
C TYR A 257 15.76 -3.68 2.03
N TRP A 258 16.47 -2.61 1.66
CA TRP A 258 16.17 -1.85 0.45
C TRP A 258 17.22 -2.09 -0.63
N ILE A 259 16.83 -2.70 -1.74
CA ILE A 259 17.73 -3.03 -2.86
C ILE A 259 17.36 -2.21 -4.10
N SER A 260 18.26 -1.35 -4.54
CA SER A 260 18.15 -0.57 -5.78
C SER A 260 19.04 -1.17 -6.88
N GLN A 261 18.72 -0.96 -8.15
CA GLN A 261 19.65 -1.28 -9.24
C GLN A 261 20.93 -0.45 -9.20
N MET A 262 20.96 0.66 -8.45
CA MET A 262 22.20 1.41 -8.19
C MET A 262 23.22 0.61 -7.36
N HIS A 263 22.81 -0.48 -6.71
CA HIS A 263 23.72 -1.39 -5.99
C HIS A 263 24.34 -2.46 -6.91
N ALA A 264 23.77 -2.66 -8.10
CA ALA A 264 24.19 -3.71 -9.01
C ALA A 264 25.46 -3.28 -9.76
N PRO A 265 26.59 -4.00 -9.64
CA PRO A 265 27.86 -3.60 -10.27
C PRO A 265 27.81 -3.62 -11.80
N TRP A 266 26.86 -4.34 -12.40
CA TRP A 266 26.63 -4.36 -13.86
C TRP A 266 25.73 -3.21 -14.37
N ARG A 267 25.38 -2.25 -13.53
CA ARG A 267 24.51 -1.11 -13.89
C ARG A 267 25.23 0.21 -13.64
N THR A 268 25.56 0.91 -14.72
CA THR A 268 26.21 2.21 -14.65
C THR A 268 25.19 3.34 -14.46
N ALA A 269 25.65 4.50 -14.00
CA ALA A 269 24.80 5.68 -13.94
C ALA A 269 24.24 6.04 -15.33
N GLN A 270 25.04 5.91 -16.38
CA GLN A 270 24.63 6.18 -17.75
C GLN A 270 23.48 5.27 -18.22
N ASP A 271 23.53 3.97 -17.87
CA ASP A 271 22.43 3.03 -18.18
C ASP A 271 21.13 3.50 -17.52
N LEU A 272 21.20 3.87 -16.23
CA LEU A 272 20.02 4.28 -15.46
C LEU A 272 19.49 5.65 -15.90
N ILE A 273 20.36 6.60 -16.26
CA ILE A 273 19.95 7.91 -16.80
C ILE A 273 19.21 7.71 -18.13
N LYS A 274 19.71 6.82 -18.99
CA LYS A 274 19.04 6.49 -20.24
C LYS A 274 17.66 5.90 -19.98
N GLU A 275 17.55 4.94 -19.06
CA GLU A 275 16.25 4.34 -18.73
C GLU A 275 15.28 5.33 -18.09
N LYS A 276 15.76 6.27 -17.27
CA LYS A 276 14.93 7.37 -16.75
C LYS A 276 14.38 8.23 -17.87
N LYS A 277 15.21 8.55 -18.87
CA LYS A 277 14.83 9.38 -20.02
C LYS A 277 13.88 8.67 -20.98
N ASP A 278 14.08 7.36 -21.16
CA ASP A 278 13.27 6.53 -22.06
C ASP A 278 11.95 6.07 -21.42
N ALA A 279 11.76 6.28 -20.11
CA ALA A 279 10.54 5.94 -19.40
C ALA A 279 9.40 6.93 -19.72
N ASP A 280 8.19 6.40 -19.93
CA ASP A 280 6.99 7.21 -20.17
C ASP A 280 6.61 8.07 -18.94
N ASP A 281 6.90 7.57 -17.74
CA ASP A 281 6.70 8.27 -16.49
C ASP A 281 7.78 7.94 -15.45
N ASP A 282 7.93 8.83 -14.47
CA ASP A 282 8.87 8.65 -13.36
C ASP A 282 8.49 7.45 -12.46
N THR A 283 7.22 7.05 -12.43
CA THR A 283 6.75 5.91 -11.61
C THR A 283 7.50 4.65 -11.97
N TYR A 284 7.61 4.34 -13.26
CA TYR A 284 8.41 3.20 -13.69
C TYR A 284 9.84 3.27 -13.14
N PHE A 285 10.49 4.42 -13.29
CA PHE A 285 11.88 4.60 -12.88
C PHE A 285 12.07 4.43 -11.36
N TYR A 286 11.32 5.15 -10.54
CA TYR A 286 11.48 5.07 -9.09
C TYR A 286 11.07 3.69 -8.54
N ASN A 287 9.96 3.12 -8.99
CA ASN A 287 9.44 1.86 -8.47
C ASN A 287 10.24 0.65 -8.97
N MET A 288 10.47 0.55 -10.27
CA MET A 288 11.06 -0.64 -10.89
C MET A 288 12.59 -0.60 -10.91
N ILE A 289 13.21 0.58 -11.00
CA ILE A 289 14.68 0.70 -11.10
C ILE A 289 15.31 1.04 -9.75
N LEU A 290 14.76 2.02 -9.03
CA LEU A 290 15.30 2.42 -7.72
C LEU A 290 14.74 1.59 -6.56
N GLY A 291 13.64 0.86 -6.77
CA GLY A 291 12.98 0.11 -5.70
C GLY A 291 12.44 1.02 -4.60
N LEU A 292 11.98 2.22 -4.96
CA LEU A 292 11.43 3.22 -4.06
C LEU A 292 9.94 3.42 -4.36
N PRO A 293 9.08 3.60 -3.35
CA PRO A 293 7.70 4.00 -3.59
C PRO A 293 7.68 5.37 -4.25
N TYR A 294 6.86 5.54 -5.27
CA TYR A 294 6.67 6.82 -5.94
C TYR A 294 5.20 7.08 -6.14
N LEU A 295 4.84 8.36 -6.05
CA LEU A 295 3.49 8.79 -6.31
C LEU A 295 3.57 10.08 -7.09
N SER A 296 3.23 9.99 -8.38
CA SER A 296 3.31 11.11 -9.30
C SER A 296 2.33 12.22 -8.92
N ALA A 297 2.67 13.46 -9.23
CA ALA A 297 1.88 14.63 -8.84
C ALA A 297 0.49 14.66 -9.52
N ASP A 298 0.38 14.10 -10.72
CA ASP A 298 -0.87 13.98 -11.49
C ASP A 298 -1.84 12.93 -10.92
N GLN A 299 -1.33 11.95 -10.16
CA GLN A 299 -2.17 10.97 -9.47
C GLN A 299 -2.81 11.51 -8.19
N ARG A 300 -2.30 12.63 -7.65
CA ARG A 300 -2.83 13.28 -6.45
C ARG A 300 -3.89 14.32 -6.79
N ILE A 301 -4.72 14.69 -5.82
CA ILE A 301 -5.63 15.83 -5.94
C ILE A 301 -4.80 17.12 -5.79
N PRO A 302 -4.68 18.00 -6.81
CA PRO A 302 -3.85 19.18 -6.70
C PRO A 302 -4.53 20.30 -5.90
N ALA A 303 -3.76 21.02 -5.08
CA ALA A 303 -4.24 22.16 -4.28
C ALA A 303 -4.91 23.26 -5.12
N SER A 304 -4.48 23.42 -6.38
CA SER A 304 -5.05 24.39 -7.31
C SER A 304 -6.54 24.18 -7.58
N LEU A 305 -7.09 22.97 -7.41
CA LEU A 305 -8.53 22.70 -7.53
C LEU A 305 -9.35 23.40 -6.43
N PHE A 306 -8.76 23.64 -5.27
CA PHE A 306 -9.42 24.31 -4.14
C PHE A 306 -9.21 25.82 -4.22
N ILE A 307 -7.95 26.24 -4.40
CA ILE A 307 -7.56 27.66 -4.38
C ILE A 307 -8.31 28.46 -5.46
N ARG A 308 -8.51 27.89 -6.66
CA ARG A 308 -9.24 28.55 -7.74
C ARG A 308 -10.74 28.74 -7.50
N ASN A 309 -11.29 28.07 -6.49
CA ASN A 309 -12.70 28.08 -6.15
C ASN A 309 -13.01 28.92 -4.91
N VAL A 310 -12.03 29.65 -4.39
CA VAL A 310 -12.27 30.66 -3.37
C VAL A 310 -13.10 31.80 -3.95
N THR A 311 -14.06 32.29 -3.18
CA THR A 311 -15.01 33.34 -3.57
C THR A 311 -15.17 34.37 -2.46
N ASP A 312 -15.42 35.62 -2.84
CA ASP A 312 -15.71 36.72 -1.90
C ASP A 312 -17.18 36.75 -1.46
N VAL A 313 -18.02 35.85 -2.00
CA VAL A 313 -19.42 35.72 -1.62
C VAL A 313 -19.51 35.30 -0.15
N LYS A 314 -20.21 36.09 0.67
CA LYS A 314 -20.51 35.78 2.08
C LYS A 314 -21.67 34.79 2.18
N ALA A 315 -21.41 33.52 1.91
CA ALA A 315 -22.44 32.48 1.88
C ALA A 315 -23.17 32.29 3.22
N ASP A 316 -22.54 32.64 4.35
CA ASP A 316 -23.09 32.56 5.71
C ASP A 316 -24.19 33.60 6.01
N SER A 317 -24.31 34.63 5.17
CA SER A 317 -25.18 35.80 5.37
C SER A 317 -26.34 35.83 4.37
N THR A 318 -26.75 34.67 3.86
CA THR A 318 -27.75 34.54 2.79
C THR A 318 -28.96 33.72 3.26
N GLU A 319 -30.09 33.86 2.57
CA GLU A 319 -31.32 33.06 2.84
C GLU A 319 -31.24 31.64 2.24
N GLU A 320 -30.05 31.20 1.83
CA GLU A 320 -29.86 29.88 1.25
C GLU A 320 -29.88 28.78 2.32
N TYR A 321 -30.39 27.61 1.92
CA TYR A 321 -30.43 26.46 2.80
C TYR A 321 -29.04 25.86 2.99
N ASN A 322 -28.62 25.76 4.24
CA ASN A 322 -27.33 25.22 4.60
C ASN A 322 -27.34 23.69 4.69
N VAL A 323 -26.22 23.08 4.35
CA VAL A 323 -25.97 21.64 4.45
C VAL A 323 -24.66 21.38 5.16
N MET A 324 -24.51 20.17 5.72
CA MET A 324 -23.35 19.78 6.52
C MET A 324 -22.87 18.38 6.15
N GLY A 325 -21.55 18.21 6.08
CA GLY A 325 -20.89 16.91 6.02
C GLY A 325 -20.08 16.66 7.28
N ILE A 326 -20.14 15.45 7.82
CA ILE A 326 -19.41 15.05 9.03
C ILE A 326 -18.65 13.74 8.79
N ASP A 327 -17.33 13.77 8.94
CA ASP A 327 -16.50 12.58 9.10
C ASP A 327 -16.21 12.36 10.59
N THR A 328 -16.45 11.15 11.10
CA THR A 328 -16.39 10.91 12.56
C THR A 328 -14.99 10.59 13.08
N GLY A 329 -14.00 10.41 12.19
CA GLY A 329 -12.61 10.10 12.51
C GLY A 329 -12.41 8.71 13.14
N ALA A 330 -11.35 8.01 12.74
CA ALA A 330 -11.01 6.71 13.33
C ALA A 330 -10.04 6.84 14.53
N GLY A 331 -10.54 6.64 15.76
CA GLY A 331 -9.74 6.44 16.97
C GLY A 331 -10.11 7.34 18.17
N THR A 332 -9.78 6.91 19.39
CA THR A 332 -9.96 7.71 20.61
C THR A 332 -9.08 8.97 20.55
N GLY A 333 -9.70 10.15 20.71
CA GLY A 333 -9.02 11.45 20.65
C GLY A 333 -9.06 12.16 19.29
N LYS A 334 -9.62 11.53 18.23
CA LYS A 334 -9.96 12.23 16.98
C LYS A 334 -11.39 12.75 17.07
N GLY A 335 -11.58 14.03 16.76
CA GLY A 335 -12.89 14.69 16.78
C GLY A 335 -13.69 14.46 15.50
N ASN A 336 -14.94 14.93 15.50
CA ASN A 336 -15.75 14.98 14.28
C ASN A 336 -15.22 16.10 13.39
N HIS A 337 -14.88 15.79 12.13
CA HIS A 337 -14.47 16.79 11.13
C HIS A 337 -15.70 17.23 10.35
N LEU A 338 -15.97 18.53 10.34
CA LEU A 338 -17.20 19.08 9.80
C LEU A 338 -16.92 20.10 8.70
N ILE A 339 -17.80 20.11 7.69
CA ILE A 339 -17.89 21.14 6.67
C ILE A 339 -19.33 21.63 6.60
N ILE A 340 -19.52 22.94 6.66
CA ILE A 340 -20.81 23.62 6.53
C ILE A 340 -20.75 24.61 5.36
N GLY A 341 -21.82 24.62 4.57
CA GLY A 341 -21.94 25.50 3.42
C GLY A 341 -23.32 25.41 2.80
N ASN A 342 -23.49 26.11 1.69
CA ASN A 342 -24.67 26.03 0.83
C ASN A 342 -24.25 26.11 -0.64
N LYS A 343 -25.21 26.27 -1.55
CA LYS A 343 -24.94 26.33 -3.00
C LYS A 343 -24.04 27.50 -3.43
N LEU A 344 -23.89 28.54 -2.60
CA LEU A 344 -23.04 29.69 -2.88
C LEU A 344 -21.60 29.50 -2.41
N GLY A 345 -21.38 28.64 -1.42
CA GLY A 345 -20.06 28.28 -0.95
C GLY A 345 -20.02 27.65 0.44
N ILE A 346 -18.89 27.01 0.73
CA ILE A 346 -18.50 26.52 2.05
C ILE A 346 -17.96 27.69 2.86
N PHE A 347 -18.56 27.97 4.02
CA PHE A 347 -18.21 29.10 4.87
C PHE A 347 -17.70 28.69 6.26
N TRP A 348 -17.75 27.39 6.61
CA TRP A 348 -17.22 26.93 7.89
C TRP A 348 -16.64 25.50 7.79
N ILE A 349 -15.44 25.33 8.35
CA ILE A 349 -14.71 24.05 8.43
C ILE A 349 -14.10 23.97 9.83
N GLY A 350 -14.34 22.88 10.54
CA GLY A 350 -13.87 22.74 11.93
C GLY A 350 -13.83 21.29 12.43
N ILE A 351 -13.22 21.10 13.59
CA ILE A 351 -13.14 19.82 14.30
C ILE A 351 -13.86 19.99 15.64
N LEU A 352 -14.81 19.10 15.94
CA LEU A 352 -15.47 19.03 17.24
C LEU A 352 -14.86 17.91 18.07
N THR A 353 -14.31 18.26 19.23
CA THR A 353 -13.75 17.32 20.20
C THR A 353 -14.58 17.29 21.48
N ASP A 354 -14.53 16.20 22.22
CA ASP A 354 -15.24 16.12 23.50
C ASP A 354 -14.57 17.04 24.53
N HIS A 355 -15.39 17.79 25.26
CA HIS A 355 -14.95 18.67 26.34
C HIS A 355 -15.81 18.43 27.59
N GLU A 356 -15.32 18.88 28.74
CA GLU A 356 -16.07 18.78 29.99
C GLU A 356 -17.43 19.49 29.86
N GLY A 357 -18.51 18.75 30.14
CA GLY A 357 -19.88 19.25 30.08
C GLY A 357 -20.52 19.26 28.69
N LYS A 358 -19.78 18.97 27.61
CA LYS A 358 -20.37 18.89 26.26
C LYS A 358 -19.57 18.02 25.30
N ASP A 359 -20.18 16.94 24.82
CA ASP A 359 -19.56 16.08 23.83
C ASP A 359 -19.64 16.66 22.40
N ARG A 360 -18.88 16.06 21.49
CA ARG A 360 -18.83 16.48 20.07
C ARG A 360 -20.18 16.39 19.35
N TRP A 361 -21.09 15.51 19.78
CA TRP A 361 -22.39 15.28 19.15
C TRP A 361 -23.41 16.33 19.57
N GLN A 362 -23.41 16.71 20.84
CA GLN A 362 -24.16 17.85 21.37
C GLN A 362 -23.68 19.15 20.73
N GLN A 363 -22.36 19.30 20.53
CA GLN A 363 -21.82 20.43 19.75
C GLN A 363 -22.33 20.41 18.29
N ALA A 364 -22.37 19.25 17.63
CA ALA A 364 -22.92 19.14 16.28
C ALA A 364 -24.41 19.51 16.22
N ALA A 365 -25.22 19.06 17.17
CA ALA A 365 -26.64 19.40 17.29
C ALA A 365 -26.88 20.92 17.44
N ASP A 366 -26.02 21.59 18.21
CA ASP A 366 -26.07 23.05 18.36
C ASP A 366 -25.73 23.76 17.05
N LEU A 367 -24.73 23.27 16.30
CA LEU A 367 -24.40 23.83 14.98
C LEU A 367 -25.52 23.60 13.96
N ILE A 368 -26.18 22.44 13.99
CA ILE A 368 -27.35 22.14 13.14
C ILE A 368 -28.48 23.14 13.39
N THR A 369 -28.70 23.49 14.64
CA THR A 369 -29.72 24.47 15.05
C THR A 369 -29.30 25.89 14.70
N PHE A 370 -28.09 26.28 15.07
CA PHE A 370 -27.57 27.63 14.91
C PHE A 370 -27.48 28.06 13.44
N PHE A 371 -26.97 27.17 12.58
CA PHE A 371 -26.82 27.45 11.14
C PHE A 371 -28.04 27.00 10.30
N ASP A 372 -29.15 26.59 10.92
CA ASP A 372 -30.35 26.09 10.23
C ASP A 372 -30.05 25.04 9.13
N ILE A 373 -29.27 24.02 9.49
CA ILE A 373 -28.76 23.03 8.53
C ILE A 373 -29.87 22.08 8.06
N ARG A 374 -30.28 22.15 6.79
CA ARG A 374 -31.41 21.35 6.28
C ARG A 374 -31.07 19.91 5.95
N VAL A 375 -29.83 19.64 5.56
CA VAL A 375 -29.36 18.27 5.28
C VAL A 375 -27.98 18.07 5.90
N VAL A 376 -27.81 16.99 6.65
CA VAL A 376 -26.57 16.53 7.24
C VAL A 376 -26.30 15.13 6.73
N VAL A 377 -25.08 14.87 6.26
CA VAL A 377 -24.61 13.53 5.95
C VAL A 377 -23.42 13.23 6.85
N VAL A 378 -23.51 12.13 7.60
CA VAL A 378 -22.53 11.72 8.61
C VAL A 378 -21.93 10.38 8.22
N ASP A 379 -20.62 10.18 8.42
CA ASP A 379 -20.02 8.85 8.31
C ASP A 379 -20.72 7.87 9.27
N GLY A 380 -21.21 6.76 8.73
CA GLY A 380 -21.92 5.76 9.49
C GLY A 380 -21.02 4.90 10.39
N GLN A 381 -19.69 5.03 10.35
CA GLN A 381 -18.74 4.29 11.18
C GLN A 381 -17.59 5.20 11.68
N PRO A 382 -16.90 4.86 12.79
CA PRO A 382 -17.19 3.75 13.72
C PRO A 382 -18.30 4.08 14.75
N TYR A 383 -18.68 5.36 14.89
CA TYR A 383 -19.64 5.85 15.90
C TYR A 383 -21.10 5.78 15.43
N THR A 384 -21.50 4.59 14.97
CA THR A 384 -22.81 4.36 14.35
C THR A 384 -23.97 4.71 15.27
N ARG A 385 -23.86 4.37 16.56
CA ARG A 385 -24.93 4.59 17.54
C ARG A 385 -25.19 6.08 17.74
N GLU A 386 -24.14 6.85 17.97
CA GLU A 386 -24.21 8.29 18.22
C GLU A 386 -24.72 9.04 16.99
N ALA A 387 -24.30 8.63 15.79
CA ALA A 387 -24.82 9.17 14.54
C ALA A 387 -26.34 8.90 14.38
N PHE A 388 -26.83 7.72 14.76
CA PHE A 388 -28.27 7.44 14.77
C PHE A 388 -29.04 8.27 15.81
N GLU A 389 -28.48 8.49 17.00
CA GLU A 389 -29.11 9.36 18.01
C GLU A 389 -29.20 10.81 17.54
N LEU A 390 -28.17 11.33 16.86
CA LEU A 390 -28.24 12.63 16.19
C LEU A 390 -29.35 12.65 15.12
N ALA A 391 -29.52 11.55 14.37
CA ALA A 391 -30.59 11.46 13.39
C ALA A 391 -31.99 11.45 13.99
N LYS A 392 -32.18 10.78 15.14
CA LYS A 392 -33.45 10.81 15.88
C LYS A 392 -33.77 12.20 16.40
N GLN A 393 -32.75 12.98 16.80
CA GLN A 393 -32.91 14.35 17.25
C GLN A 393 -33.35 15.29 16.11
N PHE A 394 -32.93 15.02 14.88
CA PHE A 394 -33.27 15.81 13.69
C PHE A 394 -33.83 14.93 12.55
N PRO A 395 -35.06 14.40 12.69
CA PRO A 395 -35.69 13.58 11.66
C PRO A 395 -35.76 14.31 10.31
N TYR A 396 -35.60 13.56 9.22
CA TYR A 396 -35.57 14.07 7.83
C TYR A 396 -34.46 15.07 7.49
N ARG A 397 -33.52 15.32 8.42
CA ARG A 397 -32.38 16.22 8.20
C ARG A 397 -31.06 15.49 8.22
N VAL A 398 -30.89 14.46 9.06
CA VAL A 398 -29.61 13.78 9.25
C VAL A 398 -29.65 12.38 8.67
N TYR A 399 -28.63 12.07 7.87
CA TYR A 399 -28.47 10.82 7.15
C TYR A 399 -27.10 10.20 7.42
N LEU A 400 -27.03 8.88 7.49
CA LEU A 400 -25.79 8.14 7.72
C LEU A 400 -25.30 7.52 6.41
N SER A 401 -24.02 7.73 6.10
CA SER A 401 -23.40 7.31 4.85
C SER A 401 -22.50 6.10 5.03
N TRP A 402 -22.61 5.16 4.09
CA TRP A 402 -21.64 4.06 3.94
C TRP A 402 -21.19 3.95 2.50
N PHE A 403 -19.89 3.75 2.32
CA PHE A 403 -19.36 3.37 1.01
C PHE A 403 -19.65 1.91 0.72
N LYS A 404 -20.34 1.65 -0.40
CA LYS A 404 -20.58 0.29 -0.91
C LYS A 404 -20.28 0.23 -2.39
N ASP A 405 -19.33 -0.64 -2.74
CA ASP A 405 -19.07 -1.02 -4.12
C ASP A 405 -19.97 -2.19 -4.50
N ASP A 406 -21.21 -1.88 -4.88
CA ASP A 406 -22.15 -2.86 -5.42
C ASP A 406 -22.15 -2.76 -6.97
N PRO A 407 -21.75 -3.81 -7.70
CA PRO A 407 -21.77 -3.84 -9.16
C PRO A 407 -23.17 -3.60 -9.75
N LYS A 408 -24.24 -3.85 -8.98
CA LYS A 408 -25.63 -3.64 -9.37
C LYS A 408 -26.15 -2.23 -9.02
N MET A 409 -25.33 -1.41 -8.37
CA MET A 409 -25.71 -0.03 -8.06
C MET A 409 -25.69 0.80 -9.34
N LEU A 410 -26.89 1.06 -9.87
CA LEU A 410 -27.09 1.88 -11.07
C LEU A 410 -26.75 3.36 -10.80
N GLU A 411 -27.02 3.84 -9.59
CA GLU A 411 -26.82 5.24 -9.17
C GLU A 411 -25.53 5.42 -8.37
N VAL A 412 -24.92 6.61 -8.42
CA VAL A 412 -23.71 6.92 -7.64
C VAL A 412 -24.02 7.03 -6.14
N ILE A 413 -25.21 7.54 -5.80
CA ILE A 413 -25.70 7.75 -4.44
C ILE A 413 -27.12 7.20 -4.37
N ARG A 414 -27.45 6.46 -3.32
CA ARG A 414 -28.78 5.93 -3.04
C ARG A 414 -29.22 6.32 -1.64
N PHE A 415 -30.26 7.15 -1.56
CA PHE A 415 -30.96 7.45 -0.31
C PHE A 415 -32.12 6.45 -0.10
N PHE A 416 -32.37 6.06 1.14
CA PHE A 416 -33.35 5.02 1.45
C PHE A 416 -34.74 5.57 1.81
N ASP A 417 -34.84 6.86 2.12
CA ASP A 417 -36.09 7.62 2.27
C ASP A 417 -36.82 7.88 0.94
N GLU A 418 -36.12 7.68 -0.20
CA GLU A 418 -36.67 7.86 -1.56
C GLU A 418 -37.36 6.60 -2.11
N LYS A 419 -37.44 5.49 -1.35
CA LYS A 419 -38.04 4.24 -1.84
C LYS A 419 -39.57 4.29 -1.82
N GLU A 420 -40.18 4.16 -2.99
CA GLU A 420 -41.63 3.91 -3.10
C GLU A 420 -42.00 2.53 -2.51
N GLY A 421 -42.90 2.48 -1.53
CA GLY A 421 -43.41 1.23 -0.94
C GLY A 421 -43.64 1.30 0.58
N LYS A 422 -43.40 0.18 1.27
CA LYS A 422 -43.48 0.08 2.74
C LYS A 422 -42.57 1.12 3.40
N GLU A 423 -43.11 1.85 4.38
CA GLU A 423 -42.32 2.70 5.26
C GLU A 423 -41.20 1.85 5.90
N PRO A 424 -39.92 2.13 5.59
CA PRO A 424 -38.81 1.42 6.20
C PRO A 424 -38.73 1.73 7.70
N GLU A 425 -38.10 0.86 8.47
CA GLU A 425 -37.71 1.22 9.84
C GLU A 425 -36.80 2.45 9.80
N PHE A 426 -36.90 3.34 10.80
CA PHE A 426 -36.15 4.60 10.86
C PHE A 426 -34.65 4.40 10.58
N GLU A 427 -34.04 3.35 11.14
CA GLU A 427 -32.62 3.06 10.92
C GLU A 427 -32.28 2.75 9.47
N GLU A 428 -33.20 2.16 8.70
CA GLU A 428 -33.05 1.93 7.27
C GLU A 428 -33.34 3.20 6.46
N GLU A 429 -34.33 3.99 6.87
CA GLU A 429 -34.74 5.23 6.19
C GLU A 429 -33.59 6.24 6.07
N VAL A 430 -32.85 6.44 7.16
CA VAL A 430 -31.76 7.44 7.22
C VAL A 430 -30.46 6.99 6.54
N LYS A 431 -30.43 5.79 5.92
CA LYS A 431 -29.23 5.28 5.26
C LYS A 431 -29.00 5.90 3.89
N VAL A 432 -27.72 6.13 3.59
CA VAL A 432 -27.23 6.55 2.29
C VAL A 432 -26.08 5.64 1.89
N PHE A 433 -26.20 5.01 0.73
CA PHE A 433 -25.09 4.29 0.12
C PHE A 433 -24.51 5.09 -1.02
N SER A 434 -23.18 5.10 -1.13
CA SER A 434 -22.50 5.68 -2.28
C SER A 434 -21.33 4.81 -2.73
N SER A 435 -21.01 4.84 -4.02
CA SER A 435 -19.75 4.25 -4.50
C SER A 435 -18.61 5.22 -4.21
N ARG A 436 -17.62 4.77 -3.41
CA ARG A 436 -16.50 5.60 -2.95
C ARG A 436 -15.74 6.24 -4.10
N THR A 437 -15.38 5.45 -5.12
CA THR A 437 -14.62 5.96 -6.25
C THR A 437 -15.43 6.96 -7.07
N ARG A 438 -16.69 6.65 -7.37
CA ARG A 438 -17.54 7.49 -8.22
C ARG A 438 -17.87 8.82 -7.54
N ILE A 439 -18.24 8.83 -6.26
CA ILE A 439 -18.56 10.09 -5.56
C ILE A 439 -17.34 10.99 -5.37
N MET A 440 -16.15 10.41 -5.21
CA MET A 440 -14.90 11.18 -5.19
C MET A 440 -14.61 11.79 -6.56
N ASP A 441 -14.76 11.02 -7.65
CA ASP A 441 -14.62 11.53 -9.01
C ASP A 441 -15.62 12.66 -9.30
N ASP A 442 -16.88 12.51 -8.88
CA ASP A 442 -17.93 13.52 -9.02
C ASP A 442 -17.60 14.79 -8.24
N THR A 443 -17.12 14.67 -7.00
CA THR A 443 -16.70 15.84 -6.19
C THR A 443 -15.51 16.55 -6.81
N ILE A 444 -14.52 15.81 -7.32
CA ILE A 444 -13.38 16.38 -8.05
C ILE A 444 -13.86 17.06 -9.34
N SER A 445 -14.84 16.48 -10.03
CA SER A 445 -15.46 17.08 -11.22
C SER A 445 -16.20 18.38 -10.89
N ALA A 446 -16.95 18.42 -9.79
CA ALA A 446 -17.64 19.63 -9.31
C ALA A 446 -16.65 20.73 -8.91
N LEU A 447 -15.56 20.39 -8.21
CA LEU A 447 -14.43 21.30 -7.97
C LEU A 447 -13.80 21.75 -9.29
N ARG A 448 -13.69 20.85 -10.28
CA ARG A 448 -13.11 21.21 -11.57
C ARG A 448 -13.96 22.23 -12.33
N LYS A 449 -15.27 22.03 -12.35
CA LYS A 449 -16.23 22.94 -12.99
C LYS A 449 -16.46 24.22 -12.18
N GLY A 450 -16.03 24.21 -10.92
CA GLY A 450 -16.21 25.32 -9.99
C GLY A 450 -17.63 25.42 -9.43
N GLU A 451 -18.33 24.29 -9.35
CA GLU A 451 -19.66 24.17 -8.73
C GLU A 451 -19.56 24.16 -7.20
N ILE A 452 -18.42 23.72 -6.65
CA ILE A 452 -18.10 23.81 -5.22
C ILE A 452 -17.21 25.04 -5.02
N LYS A 453 -17.70 26.01 -4.24
CA LYS A 453 -17.01 27.26 -3.89
C LYS A 453 -16.63 27.30 -2.42
N PHE A 454 -15.62 28.10 -2.09
CA PHE A 454 -15.15 28.31 -0.71
C PHE A 454 -15.24 29.80 -0.35
N SER A 455 -16.21 30.13 0.51
CA SER A 455 -16.41 31.45 1.13
C SER A 455 -15.52 31.59 2.38
N LEU A 456 -14.26 31.22 2.23
CA LEU A 456 -13.25 31.19 3.30
C LEU A 456 -11.99 31.91 2.81
N SER A 457 -11.28 32.57 3.70
CA SER A 457 -9.98 33.14 3.36
C SER A 457 -8.99 32.04 2.95
N ASN A 458 -8.18 32.30 1.92
CA ASN A 458 -7.02 31.48 1.55
C ASN A 458 -6.02 31.28 2.70
N SER A 459 -6.03 32.18 3.70
CA SER A 459 -5.19 32.07 4.90
C SER A 459 -5.78 31.18 5.99
N SER A 460 -7.03 30.70 5.85
CA SER A 460 -7.71 29.90 6.87
C SER A 460 -6.93 28.60 7.16
N PRO A 461 -6.54 28.34 8.42
CA PRO A 461 -5.86 27.10 8.79
C PRO A 461 -6.66 25.85 8.45
N THR A 462 -7.98 25.87 8.69
CA THR A 462 -8.85 24.71 8.43
C THR A 462 -9.07 24.48 6.93
N PHE A 463 -9.05 25.54 6.11
CA PHE A 463 -9.07 25.38 4.66
C PHE A 463 -7.77 24.77 4.13
N LYS A 464 -6.61 25.18 4.68
CA LYS A 464 -5.32 24.55 4.37
C LYS A 464 -5.29 23.08 4.78
N MET A 465 -5.81 22.74 5.96
CA MET A 465 -5.92 21.35 6.41
C MET A 465 -6.82 20.51 5.49
N LEU A 466 -7.94 21.06 4.99
CA LEU A 466 -8.75 20.38 3.99
C LEU A 466 -7.93 20.06 2.73
N ILE A 467 -7.16 21.03 2.22
CA ILE A 467 -6.30 20.84 1.05
C ILE A 467 -5.24 19.76 1.33
N GLU A 468 -4.58 19.81 2.49
CA GLU A 468 -3.59 18.81 2.90
C GLU A 468 -4.21 17.40 2.95
N HIS A 469 -5.39 17.26 3.56
CA HIS A 469 -6.13 15.99 3.61
C HIS A 469 -6.49 15.48 2.21
N ALA A 470 -6.93 16.37 1.31
CA ALA A 470 -7.22 16.01 -0.08
C ALA A 470 -5.96 15.62 -0.85
N GLN A 471 -4.81 16.27 -0.61
CA GLN A 471 -3.54 15.96 -1.26
C GLN A 471 -2.93 14.62 -0.81
N THR A 472 -3.41 14.03 0.28
CA THR A 472 -3.05 12.65 0.65
C THR A 472 -3.71 11.61 -0.25
N MET A 473 -4.80 11.98 -0.93
CA MET A 473 -5.56 11.10 -1.82
C MET A 473 -4.84 10.92 -3.14
N TYR A 474 -4.88 9.69 -3.65
CA TYR A 474 -4.36 9.35 -4.96
C TYR A 474 -5.14 8.24 -5.64
N ALA A 475 -5.16 8.28 -6.96
CA ALA A 475 -5.76 7.22 -7.76
C ALA A 475 -4.76 6.07 -7.94
N ARG A 476 -5.22 4.83 -7.78
CA ARG A 476 -4.46 3.63 -8.11
C ARG A 476 -5.31 2.63 -8.87
N ASN A 477 -4.63 1.77 -9.62
CA ASN A 477 -5.24 0.65 -10.31
C ASN A 477 -5.11 -0.60 -9.43
N VAL A 478 -6.24 -1.25 -9.15
CA VAL A 478 -6.33 -2.52 -8.44
C VAL A 478 -6.92 -3.57 -9.36
N THR A 479 -6.33 -4.76 -9.36
CA THR A 479 -6.84 -5.90 -10.12
C THR A 479 -7.92 -6.59 -9.30
N ASP A 480 -9.09 -6.80 -9.89
CA ASP A 480 -10.19 -7.53 -9.26
C ASP A 480 -10.02 -9.06 -9.34
N LYS A 481 -10.99 -9.79 -8.78
CA LYS A 481 -10.99 -11.27 -8.75
C LYS A 481 -10.99 -11.92 -10.14
N LEU A 482 -11.36 -11.19 -11.20
CA LEU A 482 -11.44 -11.66 -12.57
C LEU A 482 -10.21 -11.22 -13.40
N GLY A 483 -9.21 -10.61 -12.77
CA GLY A 483 -8.04 -10.08 -13.48
C GLY A 483 -8.31 -8.73 -14.17
N GLN A 484 -9.46 -8.09 -13.94
CA GLN A 484 -9.78 -6.80 -14.53
C GLN A 484 -9.20 -5.67 -13.68
N VAL A 485 -8.61 -4.69 -14.37
CA VAL A 485 -8.05 -3.50 -13.72
C VAL A 485 -9.17 -2.51 -13.41
N LYS A 486 -9.39 -2.22 -12.12
CA LYS A 486 -10.32 -1.19 -11.64
C LYS A 486 -9.53 -0.05 -11.02
N ARG A 487 -9.91 1.20 -11.34
CA ARG A 487 -9.37 2.40 -10.67
C ARG A 487 -10.08 2.62 -9.33
N GLU A 488 -9.31 2.93 -8.30
CA GLU A 488 -9.82 3.33 -6.98
C GLU A 488 -9.03 4.48 -6.38
N TRP A 489 -9.65 5.19 -5.43
CA TRP A 489 -8.98 6.22 -4.63
C TRP A 489 -8.46 5.62 -3.32
N ALA A 490 -7.18 5.85 -3.03
CA ALA A 490 -6.50 5.50 -1.79
C ALA A 490 -5.88 6.75 -1.16
N ASN A 491 -5.37 6.65 0.06
CA ASN A 491 -4.76 7.75 0.80
C ASN A 491 -3.48 7.32 1.51
N THR A 492 -2.52 8.24 1.58
CA THR A 492 -1.21 8.04 2.25
C THR A 492 -1.15 8.66 3.64
N GLY A 493 -2.19 9.38 4.07
CA GLY A 493 -2.24 10.09 5.34
C GLY A 493 -3.68 10.42 5.76
N PRO A 494 -3.87 11.34 6.74
CA PRO A 494 -5.18 11.79 7.18
C PRO A 494 -6.02 12.33 6.01
N ASN A 495 -7.30 11.94 5.97
CA ASN A 495 -8.21 12.32 4.89
C ASN A 495 -9.60 12.72 5.42
N ASP A 496 -9.75 12.93 6.73
CA ASP A 496 -11.04 13.13 7.41
C ASP A 496 -11.79 14.36 6.86
N PHE A 497 -11.14 15.53 6.72
CA PHE A 497 -11.74 16.70 6.05
C PHE A 497 -12.09 16.48 4.57
N TRP A 498 -11.31 15.67 3.84
CA TRP A 498 -11.66 15.32 2.46
C TRP A 498 -12.95 14.50 2.44
N LEU A 499 -13.11 13.52 3.34
CA LEU A 499 -14.34 12.76 3.49
C LEU A 499 -15.52 13.63 3.97
N ALA A 500 -15.29 14.54 4.92
CA ALA A 500 -16.30 15.52 5.32
C ALA A 500 -16.78 16.38 4.14
N LEU A 501 -15.90 16.73 3.19
CA LEU A 501 -16.28 17.41 1.94
C LEU A 501 -17.12 16.52 1.02
N ILE A 502 -16.79 15.23 0.91
CA ILE A 502 -17.60 14.26 0.17
C ILE A 502 -19.00 14.19 0.77
N TYR A 503 -19.12 14.06 2.09
CA TYR A 503 -20.42 14.01 2.77
C TYR A 503 -21.19 15.31 2.61
N TRP A 504 -20.53 16.46 2.69
CA TRP A 504 -21.15 17.76 2.42
C TRP A 504 -21.68 17.85 0.98
N HIS A 505 -20.93 17.35 0.00
CA HIS A 505 -21.35 17.32 -1.39
C HIS A 505 -22.57 16.39 -1.60
N ILE A 506 -22.59 15.22 -0.96
CA ILE A 506 -23.76 14.34 -0.95
C ILE A 506 -24.98 15.06 -0.34
N ALA A 507 -24.79 15.79 0.77
CA ALA A 507 -25.85 16.56 1.42
C ALA A 507 -26.38 17.68 0.51
N LEU A 508 -25.49 18.38 -0.21
CA LEU A 508 -25.84 19.40 -1.19
C LEU A 508 -26.66 18.81 -2.35
N LEU A 509 -26.24 17.67 -2.90
CA LEU A 509 -26.95 16.99 -3.98
C LEU A 509 -28.35 16.53 -3.54
N LYS A 510 -28.49 16.00 -2.31
CA LYS A 510 -29.80 15.70 -1.72
C LYS A 510 -30.64 16.97 -1.65
N ARG A 511 -30.11 18.06 -1.10
CA ARG A 511 -30.86 19.32 -0.98
C ARG A 511 -31.37 19.83 -2.32
N SER A 512 -30.55 19.76 -3.37
CA SER A 512 -30.89 20.21 -4.72
C SER A 512 -32.00 19.40 -5.39
N LYS A 513 -32.21 18.13 -5.00
CA LYS A 513 -33.35 17.33 -5.48
C LYS A 513 -34.69 17.79 -4.91
N TYR A 514 -34.70 18.43 -3.74
CA TYR A 514 -35.91 18.78 -2.97
C TYR A 514 -36.17 20.30 -2.94
N GLU A 515 -35.98 21.02 -4.04
CA GLU A 515 -36.50 22.39 -4.12
C GLU A 515 -38.01 22.37 -3.80
N PRO A 516 -38.47 23.04 -2.72
CA PRO A 516 -39.89 23.15 -2.46
C PRO A 516 -40.48 24.07 -3.53
N ASN A 517 -41.38 23.52 -4.35
CA ASN A 517 -42.16 24.16 -5.41
C ASN A 517 -41.44 24.37 -6.76
N LYS A 518 -41.56 23.35 -7.61
CA LYS A 518 -42.53 23.49 -8.71
C LYS A 518 -43.80 22.71 -8.40
#